data_AF-A0A4Y2TAY4-F1
#
_entry.id   AF-A0A4Y2TAY4-F1
#
_cell.length_a   1.000
_cell.length_b   1.000
_cell.length_c   1.000
_cell.angle_alpha   90.00
_cell.angle_beta   90.00
_cell.angle_gamma   90.00
#
_symmetry.space_group_name_H-M   'P 1'
#
loop_
_entity.id
_entity.type
_entity.pdbx_description
1 polymer ?
#
loop_
_entity_poly.entity_id
_entity_poly.type
_entity_poly.pdbx_seq_one_letter_code
_entity_poly.pdbx_strand_id
1 'polypeptide(L)'
;MSQPLPVNNFEWLSPEEISLHEICQHPDDATTGYILEVDMEYPPELHDLHNSYPLAPERMIITSDKLSPTAMEILNEMNIKPAPKS
;
A
#
# COMPACT_ATOMS: atom_id res chain seq x y z
N MET A 1 -6.08 9.72 -4.73
CA MET A 1 -5.58 8.84 -5.80
C MET A 1 -6.60 7.72 -5.98
N SER A 2 -7.44 7.79 -7.01
CA SER A 2 -8.38 6.72 -7.37
C SER A 2 -7.74 5.92 -8.50
N GLN A 3 -7.43 4.65 -8.26
CA GLN A 3 -6.98 3.75 -9.32
C GLN A 3 -8.20 3.08 -10.01
N PRO A 4 -8.08 2.71 -11.28
CA PRO A 4 -9.13 1.96 -11.97
C PRO A 4 -9.37 0.63 -11.24
N LEU A 5 -10.62 0.38 -10.85
CA LEU A 5 -11.01 -0.86 -10.19
C LEU A 5 -11.41 -1.89 -11.26
N PRO A 6 -10.84 -3.11 -11.27
CA PRO A 6 -11.25 -4.14 -12.20
C PRO A 6 -12.70 -4.56 -11.93
N VAL A 7 -13.52 -4.60 -12.99
CA VAL A 7 -14.97 -4.84 -12.87
C VAL A 7 -15.41 -6.23 -13.37
N ASN A 8 -14.68 -6.82 -14.32
CA ASN A 8 -15.02 -8.11 -14.94
C ASN A 8 -13.79 -8.78 -15.57
N ASN A 9 -14.03 -9.94 -16.20
CA ASN A 9 -13.04 -10.69 -17.00
C ASN A 9 -11.80 -11.16 -16.22
N PHE A 10 -12.01 -11.59 -14.96
CA PHE A 10 -10.96 -12.20 -14.16
C PHE A 10 -10.62 -13.59 -14.70
N GLU A 11 -9.35 -13.81 -14.98
CA GLU A 11 -8.80 -15.08 -15.44
C GLU A 11 -7.54 -15.41 -14.64
N TRP A 12 -7.35 -16.69 -14.31
CA TRP A 12 -6.15 -17.16 -13.65
C TRP A 12 -5.06 -17.40 -14.68
N LEU A 13 -3.91 -16.75 -14.49
CA LEU A 13 -2.72 -16.99 -15.30
C LEU A 13 -1.83 -18.03 -14.63
N SER A 14 -1.21 -18.87 -15.44
CA SER A 14 -0.20 -19.82 -15.01
C SER A 14 1.12 -19.08 -14.74
N PRO A 15 1.98 -19.57 -13.83
CA PRO A 15 3.27 -18.92 -13.53
C PRO A 15 4.23 -18.81 -14.73
N GLU A 16 3.99 -19.58 -15.80
CA GLU A 16 4.77 -19.57 -17.03
C GLU A 16 4.30 -18.49 -18.03
N GLU A 17 3.08 -17.99 -17.86
CA GLU A 17 2.44 -17.02 -18.76
C GLU A 17 2.76 -15.58 -18.40
N ILE A 18 3.32 -15.35 -17.21
CA ILE A 18 3.66 -14.01 -16.73
C ILE A 18 4.93 -14.01 -15.89
N SER A 19 5.85 -13.11 -16.21
CA SER A 19 7.07 -12.91 -15.44
C SER A 19 6.94 -11.75 -14.46
N LEU A 20 7.70 -11.81 -13.35
CA LEU A 20 7.85 -10.69 -12.42
C LEU A 20 8.33 -9.39 -13.10
N HIS A 21 9.10 -9.52 -14.18
CA HIS A 21 9.61 -8.37 -14.93
C HIS A 21 8.49 -7.65 -15.67
N GLU A 22 7.59 -8.41 -16.31
CA GLU A 22 6.42 -7.87 -17.00
C GLU A 22 5.47 -7.19 -16.02
N ILE A 23 5.24 -7.81 -14.86
CA ILE A 23 4.42 -7.22 -13.79
C ILE A 23 5.01 -5.88 -13.31
N CYS A 24 6.32 -5.83 -13.01
CA CYS A 24 6.97 -4.62 -12.52
C CYS A 24 7.06 -3.48 -13.56
N GLN A 25 7.02 -3.81 -14.84
CA GLN A 25 7.06 -2.81 -15.93
C GLN A 25 5.66 -2.45 -16.45
N HIS A 26 4.62 -3.10 -15.94
CA HIS A 26 3.26 -2.85 -16.36
C HIS A 26 2.80 -1.44 -15.95
N PRO A 27 2.21 -0.66 -16.87
CA PRO A 27 1.78 0.70 -16.55
C PRO A 27 0.55 0.71 -15.63
N ASP A 28 0.52 1.64 -14.67
CA ASP A 28 -0.59 1.82 -13.72
C ASP A 28 -1.93 2.14 -14.43
N ASP A 29 -1.87 2.78 -15.60
CA ASP A 29 -3.02 3.22 -16.38
C ASP A 29 -3.45 2.19 -17.45
N ALA A 30 -2.94 0.96 -17.37
CA ALA A 30 -3.27 -0.09 -18.33
C ALA A 30 -4.77 -0.44 -18.31
N THR A 31 -5.28 -0.86 -19.47
CA THR A 31 -6.67 -1.31 -19.60
C THR A 31 -6.93 -2.63 -18.86
N THR A 32 -5.92 -3.50 -18.79
CA THR A 32 -5.96 -4.77 -18.04
C THR A 32 -4.97 -4.67 -16.91
N GLY A 33 -5.38 -4.98 -15.68
CA GLY A 33 -4.51 -5.05 -14.50
C GLY A 33 -4.26 -6.49 -14.06
N TYR A 34 -3.31 -6.66 -13.15
CA TYR A 34 -2.98 -7.95 -12.54
C TYR A 34 -3.29 -7.92 -11.04
N ILE A 35 -3.85 -9.00 -10.52
CA ILE A 35 -4.00 -9.24 -9.07
C ILE A 35 -3.06 -10.37 -8.73
N LEU A 36 -2.18 -10.14 -7.75
CA LEU A 36 -1.18 -11.10 -7.33
C LEU A 36 -1.58 -11.68 -5.99
N GLU A 37 -1.77 -13.00 -5.94
CA GLU A 37 -1.79 -13.76 -4.69
C GLU A 37 -0.34 -14.16 -4.39
N VAL A 38 0.21 -13.64 -3.30
CA VAL A 38 1.60 -13.88 -2.90
C VAL A 38 1.67 -14.36 -1.46
N ASP A 39 2.40 -15.45 -1.24
CA ASP A 39 2.81 -15.88 0.08
C ASP A 39 4.04 -15.06 0.51
N MET A 40 3.93 -14.32 1.61
CA MET A 40 5.06 -13.57 2.18
C MET A 40 5.67 -14.35 3.35
N GLU A 41 6.91 -14.80 3.19
CA GLU A 41 7.70 -15.31 4.30
C GLU A 41 8.27 -14.15 5.12
N TYR A 42 8.05 -14.18 6.43
CA TYR A 42 8.50 -13.13 7.34
C TYR A 42 9.63 -13.64 8.26
N PRO A 43 10.87 -13.15 8.11
CA PRO A 43 12.04 -13.70 8.82
C PRO A 43 11.89 -13.63 10.34
N PRO A 44 12.20 -14.73 11.08
CA PRO A 44 12.04 -14.82 12.53
C PRO A 44 12.76 -13.70 13.28
N GLU A 45 13.95 -13.27 12.83
CA GLU A 45 14.71 -12.18 13.44
C GLU A 45 14.00 -10.82 13.46
N LEU A 46 13.01 -10.61 12.58
CA LEU A 46 12.30 -9.34 12.46
C LEU A 46 10.96 -9.32 13.21
N HIS A 47 10.52 -10.45 13.80
CA HIS A 47 9.22 -10.51 14.50
C HIS A 47 9.22 -9.60 15.73
N ASP A 48 10.26 -9.69 16.56
CA ASP A 48 10.35 -8.88 17.78
C ASP A 48 10.50 -7.38 17.45
N LEU A 49 11.33 -7.06 16.45
CA LEU A 49 11.59 -5.68 16.05
C LEU A 49 10.35 -5.01 15.46
N HIS A 50 9.53 -5.76 14.71
CA HIS A 50 8.37 -5.21 14.01
C HIS A 50 7.02 -5.61 14.61
N ASN A 51 6.98 -6.09 15.85
CA ASN A 51 5.74 -6.47 16.54
C ASN A 51 4.71 -5.31 16.62
N SER A 52 5.16 -4.06 16.53
CA SER A 52 4.29 -2.88 16.52
C SER A 52 3.89 -2.36 15.13
N TYR A 53 4.39 -2.99 14.05
CA TYR A 53 4.11 -2.56 12.67
C TYR A 53 3.20 -3.56 11.95
N PRO A 54 2.35 -3.07 11.02
CA PRO A 54 1.60 -3.97 10.15
C PRO A 54 2.54 -4.74 9.20
N LEU A 55 2.14 -5.94 8.80
CA LEU A 55 2.94 -6.86 7.97
C LEU A 55 3.35 -6.26 6.61
N ALA A 56 2.48 -5.45 6.00
CA ALA A 56 2.71 -4.80 4.72
C ALA A 56 2.23 -3.33 4.75
N PRO A 57 3.05 -2.39 5.22
CA PRO A 57 2.67 -0.99 5.28
C PRO A 57 2.61 -0.38 3.89
N GLU A 58 1.49 0.29 3.58
CA GLU A 58 1.36 1.11 2.38
C GLU A 58 1.96 2.51 2.63
N ARG A 59 2.70 3.06 1.65
CA ARG A 59 3.14 4.45 1.71
C ARG A 59 1.95 5.37 1.49
N MET A 60 1.44 5.95 2.58
CA MET A 60 0.29 6.85 2.55
C MET A 60 0.62 8.21 3.15
N ILE A 61 0.04 9.28 2.59
CA ILE A 61 0.07 10.61 3.21
C ILE A 61 -1.06 10.69 4.24
N ILE A 62 -0.69 10.99 5.49
CA ILE A 62 -1.65 11.19 6.57
C ILE A 62 -2.23 12.60 6.47
N THR A 63 -3.52 12.67 6.19
CA THR A 63 -4.30 13.90 6.15
C THR A 63 -4.88 14.21 7.54
N SER A 64 -5.24 15.47 7.78
CA SER A 64 -5.68 15.95 9.10
C SER A 64 -6.91 15.23 9.67
N ASP A 65 -7.74 14.61 8.82
CA ASP A 65 -8.93 13.84 9.20
C ASP A 65 -8.65 12.40 9.60
N LYS A 66 -7.43 11.90 9.34
CA LYS A 66 -6.98 10.57 9.79
C LYS A 66 -6.30 10.62 11.16
N LEU A 67 -6.16 11.82 11.73
CA LEU A 67 -5.52 12.05 13.01
C LEU A 67 -6.56 12.06 14.13
N SER A 68 -6.21 11.42 15.25
CA SER A 68 -6.99 11.55 16.48
C SER A 68 -6.86 12.97 17.06
N PRO A 69 -7.79 13.40 17.93
CA PRO A 69 -7.70 14.71 18.59
C PRO A 69 -6.35 14.93 19.30
N THR A 70 -5.86 13.90 20.01
CA THR A 70 -4.57 13.92 20.70
C THR A 70 -3.39 14.08 19.72
N ALA A 71 -3.44 13.41 18.57
CA ALA A 71 -2.38 13.53 17.56
C ALA A 71 -2.34 14.95 16.94
N MET A 72 -3.49 15.61 16.79
CA MET A 72 -3.55 17.00 16.34
C MET A 72 -3.00 17.98 17.37
N GLU A 73 -3.25 17.77 18.66
CA GLU A 73 -2.66 18.59 19.73
C GLU A 73 -1.13 18.50 19.72
N ILE A 74 -0.57 17.29 19.64
CA ILE A 74 0.88 17.07 19.58
C ILE A 74 1.50 17.75 18.37
N LEU A 75 0.86 17.68 17.19
CA LEU A 75 1.36 18.36 15.98
C LEU A 75 1.37 19.88 16.12
N ASN A 76 0.35 20.45 16.78
CA ASN A 76 0.29 21.88 17.06
C ASN A 76 1.41 22.30 18.02
N GLU A 77 1.69 21.50 19.07
CA GLU A 77 2.81 21.74 19.99
C GLU A 77 4.17 21.66 19.30
N MET A 78 4.32 20.71 18.37
CA MET A 78 5.54 20.53 17.57
C MET A 78 5.67 21.56 16.42
N ASN A 79 4.66 22.41 16.21
CA ASN A 79 4.59 23.41 15.15
C ASN A 79 4.72 22.82 13.72
N ILE A 80 4.21 21.59 13.52
CA ILE A 80 4.22 20.86 12.25
C ILE A 80 2.83 20.92 11.63
N LYS A 81 2.74 21.29 10.34
CA LYS A 81 1.48 21.32 9.62
C LYS A 81 1.17 19.94 9.01
N PRO A 82 -0.04 19.39 9.21
CA PRO A 82 -0.44 18.16 8.52
C PRO A 82 -0.51 18.40 7.00
N ALA A 83 -0.35 17.33 6.24
CA ALA A 83 -0.42 17.41 4.78
C ALA A 83 -1.81 17.89 4.32
N PRO A 84 -1.88 18.75 3.29
CA PRO A 84 -3.14 19.22 2.76
C PRO A 84 -3.95 18.03 2.24
N LYS A 85 -5.28 18.08 2.43
CA LYS A 85 -6.19 17.21 1.69
C LYS A 85 -6.07 17.53 0.20
N SER A 86 -5.69 16.52 -0.59
CA SER A 86 -5.66 16.60 -2.05
C SER A 86 -7.05 16.53 -2.65
#